data_AF-A0A662IW85-F1
#
_entry.id   AF-A0A662IW85-F1
#
_cell.length_a   1.000
_cell.length_b   1.000
_cell.length_c   1.000
_cell.angle_alpha   90.00
_cell.angle_beta   90.00
_cell.angle_gamma   90.00
#
_symmetry.space_group_name_H-M   'P 1'
#
loop_
_entity.id
_entity.type
_entity.pdbx_description
1 polymer ?
#
loop_
_entity_poly.entity_id
_entity_poly.type
_entity_poly.pdbx_seq_one_letter_code
_entity_poly.pdbx_strand_id
1 'polypeptide(L)' 'IAFIECKVDMDAARLKTSALSLMLAKSAYPSSKTLIVYLNSNVDEKLLNIVGRNVDGIIRLNEKNLKRIEGKILH' A
#
# COMPACT_ATOMS: atom_id res chain seq x y z
N ILE A 1 13.50 -1.20 8.61
CA ILE A 1 13.07 0.05 7.92
C ILE A 1 11.78 -0.25 7.17
N ALA A 2 10.80 0.64 7.22
CA ALA A 2 9.57 0.52 6.46
C ALA A 2 9.37 1.77 5.61
N PHE A 3 8.95 1.59 4.36
CA PHE A 3 8.57 2.66 3.45
C PHE A 3 7.06 2.59 3.24
N ILE A 4 6.37 3.70 3.50
CA ILE A 4 4.92 3.77 3.48
C ILE A 4 4.51 4.95 2.61
N GLU A 5 3.78 4.67 1.54
CA GLU A 5 3.16 5.68 0.67
C GLU A 5 1.69 5.85 1.07
N CYS A 6 1.31 7.04 1.52
CA CYS A 6 -0.06 7.36 1.93
C CYS A 6 -0.74 8.26 0.90
N LYS A 7 -1.94 7.89 0.44
CA LYS A 7 -2.76 8.71 -0.48
C LYS A 7 -4.19 8.84 0.03
N VAL A 8 -4.79 10.01 -0.13
CA VAL A 8 -6.24 10.14 0.09
C VAL A 8 -6.99 9.50 -1.06
N ASP A 9 -6.73 9.96 -2.29
CA ASP A 9 -7.31 9.39 -3.50
C ASP A 9 -6.25 8.67 -4.33
N MET A 10 -6.55 7.43 -4.70
CA MET A 10 -5.70 6.59 -5.53
C MET A 10 -6.31 6.44 -6.92
N ASP A 11 -5.52 6.80 -7.93
CA ASP A 11 -5.77 6.50 -9.34
C ASP A 11 -4.66 5.61 -9.90
N ALA A 12 -4.83 5.14 -11.14
CA ALA A 12 -3.87 4.21 -11.75
C ALA A 12 -2.46 4.81 -11.91
N ALA A 13 -2.35 6.12 -12.14
CA ALA A 13 -1.06 6.78 -12.25
C ALA A 13 -0.35 6.83 -10.90
N ARG A 14 -1.06 7.30 -9.86
CA ARG A 14 -0.57 7.35 -8.48
C ARG A 14 -0.16 5.98 -7.97
N LEU A 15 -0.94 4.94 -8.26
CA LEU A 15 -0.62 3.58 -7.86
C LEU A 15 0.70 3.11 -8.50
N LYS A 16 0.88 3.32 -9.80
CA LYS A 16 2.11 2.94 -10.52
C LYS A 16 3.32 3.71 -10.01
N THR A 17 3.17 5.01 -9.74
CA THR A 17 4.25 5.84 -9.20
C THR A 17 4.65 5.37 -7.81
N SER A 18 3.70 5.18 -6.89
CA SER A 18 3.99 4.67 -5.55
C SER A 18 4.62 3.27 -5.59
N ALA A 19 4.13 2.39 -6.48
CA ALA A 19 4.72 1.06 -6.67
C ALA A 19 6.18 1.14 -7.12
N LEU A 20 6.47 1.95 -8.14
CA LEU A 20 7.82 2.12 -8.66
C LEU A 20 8.77 2.67 -7.58
N SER A 21 8.36 3.70 -6.85
CA SER A 21 9.14 4.27 -5.74
C SER A 21 9.48 3.22 -4.68
N LEU A 22 8.49 2.40 -4.31
CA LEU A 22 8.68 1.35 -3.31
C LEU A 22 9.55 0.20 -3.82
N MET A 23 9.44 -0.18 -5.10
CA MET A 23 10.32 -1.18 -5.72
C MET A 23 11.77 -0.71 -5.74
N LEU A 24 12.01 0.57 -6.06
CA LEU A 24 13.35 1.16 -6.00
C LEU A 24 13.88 1.19 -4.56
N ALA A 25 13.05 1.58 -3.58
CA ALA A 25 13.43 1.55 -2.17
C ALA A 25 13.77 0.13 -1.69
N LYS A 26 12.99 -0.88 -2.10
CA LYS A 26 13.25 -2.29 -1.78
C LYS A 26 14.55 -2.78 -2.42
N SER A 27 14.86 -2.35 -3.64
CA SER A 27 16.12 -2.66 -4.32
C SER A 27 17.33 -2.13 -3.54
N ALA A 28 17.25 -0.88 -3.05
CA ALA A 28 18.31 -0.28 -2.22
C ALA A 28 18.37 -0.88 -0.79
N TYR A 29 17.22 -1.29 -0.24
CA TYR A 29 17.09 -1.85 1.10
C TYR A 29 16.29 -3.16 1.08
N PRO A 30 16.93 -4.31 0.73
CA PRO A 30 16.22 -5.58 0.50
C PRO A 30 15.39 -6.07 1.69
N SER A 31 15.84 -5.83 2.92
CA SER A 31 15.16 -6.23 4.15
C SER A 31 14.05 -5.25 4.60
N SER A 32 13.82 -4.17 3.87
CA SER A 32 12.77 -3.19 4.21
C SER A 32 11.36 -3.75 3.97
N LYS A 33 10.34 -3.17 4.61
CA LYS A 33 8.93 -3.44 4.30
C LYS A 33 8.35 -2.29 3.47
N THR A 34 7.55 -2.59 2.45
CA THR A 34 6.95 -1.60 1.55
C THR A 34 5.42 -1.67 1.56
N LEU A 35 4.75 -0.56 1.85
CA LEU A 35 3.30 -0.50 1.92
C LEU A 35 2.73 0.69 1.16
N ILE A 36 1.61 0.46 0.48
CA ILE A 36 0.76 1.52 -0.09
C ILE A 36 -0.52 1.58 0.74
N VAL A 37 -0.87 2.76 1.22
CA VAL A 37 -2.05 3.01 2.05
C VAL A 37 -2.93 4.06 1.38
N TYR A 38 -4.22 3.80 1.23
CA TYR A 38 -5.14 4.74 0.58
C TYR A 38 -6.55 4.76 1.18
N LEU A 39 -7.29 5.87 1.04
CA LEU A 39 -8.68 5.97 1.51
C LEU A 39 -9.69 5.65 0.40
N ASN A 40 -9.59 6.40 -0.70
CA ASN A 40 -10.44 6.29 -1.88
C ASN A 40 -9.64 5.72 -3.06
N SER A 41 -10.30 4.96 -3.92
CA SER A 41 -9.68 4.43 -5.13
C SER A 41 -10.70 4.30 -6.25
N ASN A 42 -10.32 4.73 -7.44
CA ASN A 42 -11.00 4.39 -8.69
C ASN A 42 -10.19 3.37 -9.52
N VAL A 43 -9.17 2.76 -8.90
CA VAL A 43 -8.29 1.80 -9.55
C VAL A 43 -8.96 0.45 -9.70
N ASP A 44 -8.83 -0.12 -10.90
CA ASP A 44 -9.26 -1.48 -11.21
C ASP A 44 -8.57 -2.53 -10.31
N GLU A 45 -9.34 -3.51 -9.86
CA GLU A 45 -8.88 -4.56 -8.95
C GLU A 45 -7.76 -5.41 -9.55
N LYS A 46 -7.75 -5.64 -10.87
CA LYS A 46 -6.65 -6.36 -11.53
C LYS A 46 -5.35 -5.57 -11.44
N LEU A 47 -5.41 -4.25 -11.57
CA LEU A 47 -4.22 -3.42 -11.42
C LEU A 47 -3.70 -3.42 -9.98
N LEU A 48 -4.60 -3.37 -8.99
CA LEU A 48 -4.22 -3.54 -7.58
C LEU A 48 -3.55 -4.90 -7.33
N ASN A 49 -4.08 -5.98 -7.91
CA ASN A 49 -3.50 -7.32 -7.79
C ASN A 49 -2.13 -7.44 -8.45
N ILE A 50 -1.92 -6.81 -9.62
CA ILE A 50 -0.61 -6.77 -10.29
C ILE A 50 0.41 -6.05 -9.41
N VAL A 51 0.04 -4.88 -8.86
CA VAL A 51 0.94 -4.11 -8.00
C VAL A 51 1.18 -4.81 -6.66
N GLY A 52 0.17 -5.48 -6.12
CA GLY A 52 0.26 -6.23 -4.85
C GLY A 52 1.26 -7.39 -4.88
N ARG A 53 1.69 -7.85 -6.06
CA ARG A 53 2.77 -8.83 -6.21
C ARG A 53 4.17 -8.22 -6.05
N ASN A 54 4.30 -6.89 -6.12
CA ASN A 54 5.57 -6.17 -6.18
C ASN A 54 5.87 -5.34 -4.90
N VAL A 55 4.89 -5.19 -4.01
CA VAL A 55 5.04 -4.49 -2.72
C VAL A 55 4.54 -5.39 -1.59
N ASP A 56 5.05 -5.22 -0.36
CA ASP A 56 4.66 -6.10 0.76
C ASP A 56 3.18 -5.95 1.17
N GLY A 57 2.55 -4.82 0.87
CA GLY A 57 1.13 -4.64 1.14
C GLY A 57 0.48 -3.44 0.48
N ILE A 58 -0.80 -3.59 0.17
CA ILE A 58 -1.69 -2.52 -0.26
C ILE A 58 -2.91 -2.50 0.65
N ILE A 59 -3.13 -1.40 1.36
CA ILE A 59 -4.16 -1.29 2.39
C ILE A 59 -5.09 -0.13 2.08
N ARG A 60 -6.38 -0.44 1.93
CA ARG A 60 -7.42 0.58 1.97
C ARG A 60 -7.73 0.93 3.43
N LEU A 61 -7.52 2.17 3.87
CA LEU A 61 -8.06 2.67 5.12
C LEU A 61 -9.56 2.92 4.95
N ASN A 62 -10.34 2.16 5.70
CA ASN A 62 -11.77 2.35 5.88
C ASN A 62 -12.12 1.89 7.31
N GLU A 63 -13.31 2.22 7.81
CA GLU A 63 -13.72 1.87 9.17
C GLU A 63 -13.54 0.37 9.48
N LYS A 64 -13.84 -0.50 8.51
CA LYS A 64 -13.68 -1.96 8.65
C LYS A 64 -12.22 -2.35 8.90
N ASN A 65 -11.29 -1.78 8.14
CA ASN A 65 -9.86 -2.05 8.27
C ASN A 65 -9.24 -1.35 9.49
N LEU A 66 -9.75 -0.19 9.89
CA LEU A 66 -9.39 0.50 11.13
C LEU A 66 -9.74 -0.34 12.36
N LYS A 67 -10.99 -0.80 12.47
CA LYS A 67 -11.43 -1.68 13.58
C LYS A 67 -10.61 -2.98 13.65
N ARG A 68 -10.23 -3.53 12.49
CA ARG A 68 -9.36 -4.72 12.42
C ARG A 68 -7.93 -4.44 12.91
N ILE A 69 -7.40 -3.23 12.69
CA ILE A 69 -6.08 -2.83 13.16
C ILE A 69 -6.13 -2.57 14.67
N GLU A 70 -7.14 -1.85 15.15
CA GLU A 70 -7.35 -1.60 16.58
C GLU A 70 -7.42 -2.91 17.39
N GLY A 71 -8.20 -3.88 16.90
CA GLY A 71 -8.31 -5.20 17.54
C GLY A 71 -7.01 -6.03 17.58
N LYS A 72 -6.01 -5.68 16.77
CA LYS A 72 -4.67 -6.32 16.79
C LYS A 72 -3.63 -5.57 17.61
N ILE A 73 -3.92 -4.33 18.01
CA ILE A 73 -3.03 -3.50 18.84
C ILE A 73 -3.43 -3.64 20.32
N LEU A 74 -4.71 -3.89 20.59
CA LEU A 74 -5.26 -4.02 21.95
C LEU A 74 -5.19 -5.45 22.52
N HIS A 75 -4.70 -6.42 21.75
CA HIS A 75 -4.51 -7.83 22.14
C HIS A 75 -3.11 -8.30 21.71
#